data_AF-A0A4Z0RMM2-F1
#
_entry.id   AF-A0A4Z0RMM2-F1
#
_cell.length_a   1.000
_cell.length_b   1.000
_cell.length_c   1.000
_cell.angle_alpha   90.00
_cell.angle_beta   90.00
_cell.angle_gamma   90.00
#
_symmetry.space_group_name_H-M   'P 1'
#
loop_
_entity.id
_entity.type
_entity.pdbx_description
1 polymer ?
#
loop_
_entity_poly.entity_id
_entity_poly.type
_entity_poly.pdbx_seq_one_letter_code
_entity_poly.pdbx_strand_id
1 'polypeptide(L)'
;MPEKITITLSEETANALPELFGTTDLSAGIAKYLDSLVENAKAPKKPAKAQHRFKQDFADVPFFIDYNGAKATVTWRKRDEMVIAAGATLQTDMPLNKDGSVGFAQRFALTLREEHADAISNGHTTKDVVLKSANEVGHFLYFAGTNTWLQLKDAQGRTLNEISRA
;
A
#
# COMPACT_ATOMS: atom_id res chain seq x y z
N MET A 1 45.04 -24.82 -35.83
CA MET A 1 44.26 -23.95 -36.74
C MET A 1 43.32 -23.12 -35.87
N PRO A 2 43.26 -21.79 -35.98
CA PRO A 2 42.35 -21.01 -35.16
C PRO A 2 40.89 -21.28 -35.58
N GLU A 3 40.03 -21.58 -34.61
CA GLU A 3 38.59 -21.78 -34.83
C GLU A 3 37.93 -20.45 -35.22
N LYS A 4 37.12 -20.50 -36.27
CA LYS A 4 36.32 -19.38 -36.75
C LYS A 4 35.02 -19.35 -35.95
N ILE A 5 34.82 -18.35 -35.11
CA ILE A 5 33.54 -18.12 -34.44
C ILE A 5 32.70 -17.19 -35.31
N THR A 6 31.53 -17.66 -35.74
CA THR A 6 30.56 -16.87 -36.52
C THR A 6 29.48 -16.38 -35.57
N ILE A 7 29.35 -15.06 -35.41
CA ILE A 7 28.28 -14.41 -34.62
C ILE A 7 27.30 -13.78 -35.60
N THR A 8 26.01 -14.13 -35.49
CA THR A 8 24.93 -13.55 -36.29
C THR A 8 24.29 -12.40 -35.50
N LEU A 9 24.36 -11.18 -36.03
CA LEU A 9 23.76 -9.98 -35.43
C LEU A 9 22.40 -9.68 -36.06
N SER A 10 21.53 -8.96 -35.34
CA SER A 10 20.26 -8.47 -35.90
C SER A 10 20.52 -7.30 -36.87
N GLU A 11 19.61 -7.06 -37.81
CA GLU A 11 19.75 -6.01 -38.83
C GLU A 11 19.87 -4.60 -38.21
N GLU A 12 19.20 -4.38 -37.07
CA GLU A 12 19.30 -3.15 -36.28
C GLU A 12 20.68 -2.96 -35.62
N THR A 13 21.30 -4.05 -35.14
CA THR A 13 22.68 -3.99 -34.61
C THR A 13 23.73 -3.90 -35.71
N ALA A 14 23.44 -4.44 -36.90
CA ALA A 14 24.32 -4.32 -38.07
C ALA A 14 24.37 -2.89 -38.62
N ASN A 15 23.24 -2.17 -38.61
CA ASN A 15 23.16 -0.80 -39.10
C ASN A 15 23.82 0.25 -38.19
N ALA A 16 24.07 -0.07 -36.91
CA ALA A 16 24.79 0.80 -35.97
C ALA A 16 26.33 0.61 -36.02
N LEU A 17 26.83 -0.42 -36.71
CA LEU A 17 28.27 -0.72 -36.81
C LEU A 17 29.14 0.41 -37.38
N PRO A 18 28.71 1.23 -38.37
CA PRO A 18 29.56 2.29 -38.92
C PRO A 18 29.92 3.38 -37.91
N GLU A 19 29.09 3.63 -36.89
CA GLU A 19 29.40 4.58 -35.81
C GLU A 19 30.29 3.97 -34.71
N LEU A 20 30.50 2.65 -34.73
CA LEU A 20 31.32 1.89 -33.78
C LEU A 20 32.78 1.69 -34.21
N PHE A 21 33.13 1.99 -35.47
CA PHE A 21 34.52 1.91 -35.98
C PHE A 21 35.34 3.19 -35.78
N GLY A 22 34.83 4.16 -35.03
CA GLY A 22 35.57 5.37 -34.62
C GLY A 22 36.53 5.17 -33.44
N THR A 23 36.74 3.94 -32.97
CA THR A 23 37.73 3.62 -31.95
C THR A 23 38.61 2.49 -32.48
N THR A 24 39.93 2.60 -32.26
CA THR A 24 40.94 1.66 -32.78
C THR A 24 40.86 0.25 -32.15
N ASP A 25 39.81 -0.03 -31.38
CA ASP A 25 39.60 -1.30 -30.70
C ASP A 25 38.10 -1.66 -30.69
N LEU A 26 37.75 -2.59 -31.59
CA LEU A 26 36.40 -3.15 -31.73
C LEU A 26 35.88 -3.74 -30.41
N SER A 27 36.76 -4.26 -29.54
CA SER A 27 36.36 -4.81 -28.25
C SER A 27 35.87 -3.73 -27.28
N ALA A 28 36.50 -2.54 -27.30
CA ALA A 28 36.08 -1.40 -26.50
C ALA A 28 34.78 -0.77 -27.01
N GLY A 29 34.59 -0.75 -28.34
CA GLY A 29 33.33 -0.30 -28.95
C GLY A 29 32.15 -1.20 -28.56
N ILE A 30 32.33 -2.51 -28.67
CA ILE A 30 31.31 -3.50 -28.28
C ILE A 30 30.99 -3.42 -26.79
N ALA A 31 32.01 -3.29 -25.92
CA ALA A 31 31.81 -3.15 -24.48
C ALA A 31 30.98 -1.92 -24.13
N LYS A 32 31.30 -0.76 -24.74
CA LYS A 32 30.57 0.49 -24.52
C LYS A 32 29.11 0.41 -24.98
N TYR A 33 28.87 -0.25 -26.13
CA TYR A 33 27.52 -0.46 -26.63
C TYR A 33 26.71 -1.39 -25.72
N LEU A 34 27.29 -2.49 -25.26
CA LEU A 34 26.65 -3.40 -24.31
C LEU A 34 26.32 -2.70 -22.98
N ASP A 35 27.24 -1.88 -22.45
CA ASP A 35 26.96 -1.08 -21.24
C ASP A 35 25.81 -0.10 -21.46
N SER A 36 25.75 0.55 -22.62
CA SER A 36 24.66 1.49 -22.96
C SER A 36 23.30 0.80 -23.07
N LEU A 37 23.26 -0.45 -23.53
CA LEU A 37 22.04 -1.25 -23.58
C LEU A 37 21.61 -1.70 -22.18
N VAL A 38 22.56 -2.07 -21.31
CA VAL A 38 22.29 -2.40 -19.90
C VAL A 38 21.79 -1.19 -19.12
N GLU A 39 22.33 0.00 -19.41
CA GLU A 39 21.93 1.24 -18.75
C GLU A 39 20.55 1.72 -19.21
N ASN A 40 20.23 1.62 -20.51
CA ASN A 40 18.89 1.91 -21.04
C ASN A 40 17.84 0.86 -20.67
N ALA A 41 18.24 -0.38 -20.37
CA ALA A 41 17.34 -1.44 -19.90
C ALA A 41 16.95 -1.29 -18.41
N LYS A 42 17.56 -0.37 -17.65
CA LYS A 42 17.12 -0.07 -16.28
C LYS A 42 15.81 0.69 -16.31
N ALA A 43 14.71 -0.04 -16.13
CA ALA A 43 13.38 0.56 -15.98
C ALA A 43 13.40 1.69 -14.92
N PRO A 44 12.72 2.83 -15.17
CA PRO A 44 12.66 3.91 -14.21
C PRO A 44 12.15 3.39 -12.87
N LYS A 45 12.84 3.76 -11.79
CA LYS A 45 12.44 3.36 -10.43
C LYS A 45 10.99 3.76 -10.24
N LYS A 46 10.12 2.77 -9.98
CA LYS A 46 8.71 3.02 -9.66
C LYS A 46 8.67 4.05 -8.53
N PRO A 47 7.80 5.07 -8.61
CA PRO A 47 7.64 6.01 -7.52
C PRO A 47 7.38 5.21 -6.24
N ALA A 48 8.12 5.55 -5.18
CA ALA A 48 7.94 4.90 -3.89
C ALA A 48 6.46 4.99 -3.50
N LYS A 49 5.92 3.90 -2.94
CA LYS A 49 4.54 3.91 -2.42
C LYS A 49 4.40 5.09 -1.47
N ALA A 50 3.31 5.85 -1.59
CA ALA A 50 3.01 6.94 -0.70
C ALA A 50 3.13 6.47 0.76
N GLN A 51 4.01 7.11 1.53
CA GLN A 51 4.19 6.81 2.94
C GLN A 51 3.34 7.78 3.75
N HIS A 52 2.55 7.24 4.66
CA HIS A 52 1.79 8.03 5.62
C HIS A 52 2.63 8.25 6.87
N ARG A 53 2.74 9.49 7.32
CA ARG A 53 3.52 9.83 8.52
C ARG A 53 2.64 10.56 9.53
N PHE A 54 2.68 10.07 10.77
CA PHE A 54 2.08 10.76 11.89
C PHE A 54 2.73 12.14 12.09
N LYS A 55 1.90 13.15 12.33
CA LYS A 55 2.29 14.51 12.73
C LYS A 55 1.57 14.83 14.03
N GLN A 56 2.22 15.53 14.95
CA GLN A 56 1.64 15.85 16.26
C GLN A 56 0.30 16.58 16.12
N ASP A 57 0.14 17.42 15.10
CA ASP A 57 -1.09 18.14 14.77
C ASP A 57 -2.30 17.22 14.51
N PHE A 58 -2.10 15.93 14.28
CA PHE A 58 -3.18 14.95 14.11
C PHE A 58 -3.64 14.32 15.43
N ALA A 59 -2.87 14.45 16.52
CA ALA A 59 -3.10 13.76 17.79
C ALA A 59 -4.48 14.03 18.38
N ASP A 60 -5.02 15.23 18.14
CA ASP A 60 -6.29 15.71 18.69
C ASP A 60 -7.36 15.89 17.61
N VAL A 61 -7.09 15.48 16.37
CA VAL A 61 -8.03 15.62 15.25
C VAL A 61 -8.95 14.41 15.18
N PRO A 62 -10.28 14.58 15.33
CA PRO A 62 -11.22 13.50 15.12
C PRO A 62 -11.41 13.25 13.62
N PHE A 63 -11.34 11.98 13.24
CA PHE A 63 -11.70 11.48 11.92
C PHE A 63 -12.96 10.64 12.04
N PHE A 64 -13.84 10.78 11.07
CA PHE A 64 -15.14 10.13 11.03
C PHE A 64 -15.15 9.06 9.95
N ILE A 65 -15.73 7.92 10.27
CA ILE A 65 -16.03 6.83 9.35
C ILE A 65 -17.54 6.66 9.31
N ASP A 66 -18.07 6.56 8.09
CA ASP A 66 -19.45 6.16 7.81
C ASP A 66 -19.41 5.31 6.53
N TYR A 67 -19.25 4.00 6.70
CA TYR A 67 -19.01 3.07 5.60
C TYR A 67 -19.59 1.68 5.90
N ASN A 68 -20.37 1.15 4.95
CA ASN A 68 -20.90 -0.22 4.97
C ASN A 68 -21.58 -0.62 6.29
N GLY A 69 -22.37 0.29 6.86
CA GLY A 69 -23.06 0.09 8.14
C GLY A 69 -22.21 0.35 9.38
N ALA A 70 -20.89 0.49 9.24
CA ALA A 70 -20.01 0.92 10.33
C ALA A 70 -19.97 2.44 10.43
N LYS A 71 -20.00 2.94 11.68
CA LYS A 71 -19.89 4.37 12.00
C LYS A 71 -18.96 4.55 13.19
N ALA A 72 -17.98 5.43 13.09
CA ALA A 72 -17.02 5.61 14.17
C ALA A 72 -16.37 6.99 14.16
N THR A 73 -15.96 7.43 15.34
CA THR A 73 -15.00 8.54 15.51
C THR A 73 -13.65 7.93 15.89
N VAL A 74 -12.61 8.32 15.18
CA VAL A 74 -11.25 7.76 15.32
C VAL A 74 -10.25 8.89 15.47
N THR A 75 -9.32 8.75 16.40
CA THR A 75 -8.22 9.70 16.60
C THR A 75 -6.88 8.99 16.41
N TRP A 76 -5.95 9.56 15.65
CA TRP A 76 -4.60 9.03 15.52
C TRP A 76 -3.69 9.73 16.52
N ARG A 77 -3.56 9.20 17.74
CA ARG A 77 -2.90 9.88 18.88
C ARG A 77 -1.38 9.88 18.78
N LYS A 78 -0.80 8.78 18.32
CA LYS A 78 0.63 8.63 18.04
C LYS A 78 0.85 7.66 16.88
N ARG A 79 2.09 7.53 16.42
CA ARG A 79 2.47 6.75 15.22
C ARG A 79 1.78 5.38 15.10
N ASP A 80 1.63 4.66 16.20
CA ASP A 80 1.13 3.29 16.33
C ASP A 80 -0.06 3.20 17.29
N GLU A 81 -0.83 4.29 17.43
CA GLU A 81 -2.02 4.34 18.28
C GLU A 81 -3.13 5.12 17.59
N MET A 82 -4.10 4.37 17.08
CA MET A 82 -5.39 4.87 16.62
C MET A 82 -6.46 4.44 17.61
N VAL A 83 -7.27 5.38 18.07
CA VAL A 83 -8.30 5.14 19.07
C VAL A 83 -9.66 5.32 18.42
N ILE A 84 -10.46 4.26 18.45
CA ILE A 84 -11.88 4.31 18.11
C ILE A 84 -12.62 4.68 19.38
N ALA A 85 -13.38 5.78 19.35
CA ALA A 85 -14.17 6.20 20.49
C ALA A 85 -15.29 5.19 20.82
N ALA A 86 -15.65 5.09 22.09
CA ALA A 86 -16.82 4.35 22.54
C ALA A 86 -18.11 4.78 21.78
N GLY A 87 -19.02 3.84 21.56
CA GLY A 87 -20.27 4.06 20.82
C GLY A 87 -20.15 3.89 19.30
N ALA A 88 -19.01 3.43 18.79
CA ALA A 88 -18.85 3.11 17.38
C ALA A 88 -19.75 1.93 16.99
N THR A 89 -20.39 2.01 15.82
CA THR A 89 -21.16 0.94 15.21
C THR A 89 -20.25 0.08 14.35
N LEU A 90 -20.30 -1.23 14.56
CA LEU A 90 -19.59 -2.23 13.79
C LEU A 90 -20.49 -2.77 12.68
N GLN A 91 -19.91 -3.04 11.51
CA GLN A 91 -20.59 -3.88 10.53
C GLN A 91 -20.75 -5.29 11.11
N THR A 92 -21.98 -5.77 11.17
CA THR A 92 -22.33 -7.10 11.70
C THR A 92 -22.45 -8.15 10.60
N ASP A 93 -22.86 -7.75 9.39
CA ASP A 93 -22.92 -8.64 8.24
C ASP A 93 -21.51 -8.87 7.66
N MET A 94 -20.94 -10.05 7.92
CA MET A 94 -19.58 -10.39 7.51
C MET A 94 -19.55 -10.77 6.02
N PRO A 95 -18.81 -10.03 5.17
CA PRO A 95 -18.75 -10.35 3.75
C PRO A 95 -18.02 -11.68 3.53
N LEU A 96 -18.60 -12.62 2.80
CA LEU A 96 -17.97 -13.90 2.48
C LEU A 96 -17.24 -13.85 1.13
N ASN A 97 -16.32 -14.79 0.92
CA ASN A 97 -15.73 -15.02 -0.40
C ASN A 97 -16.79 -15.50 -1.41
N LYS A 98 -16.47 -15.46 -2.71
CA LYS A 98 -17.38 -15.92 -3.78
C LYS A 98 -17.84 -17.37 -3.61
N ASP A 99 -17.03 -18.21 -2.98
CA ASP A 99 -17.33 -19.61 -2.68
C ASP A 99 -18.09 -19.81 -1.35
N GLY A 100 -18.48 -18.73 -0.66
CA GLY A 100 -19.12 -18.77 0.65
C GLY A 100 -18.17 -19.00 1.83
N SER A 101 -16.87 -19.12 1.59
CA SER A 101 -15.88 -19.30 2.66
C SER A 101 -15.55 -17.99 3.38
N VAL A 102 -15.05 -18.10 4.61
CA VAL A 102 -14.51 -16.96 5.37
C VAL A 102 -13.09 -16.66 4.89
N GLY A 103 -12.89 -15.48 4.30
CA GLY A 103 -11.59 -15.02 3.82
C GLY A 103 -10.62 -14.60 4.92
N PHE A 104 -9.40 -14.23 4.53
CA PHE A 104 -8.36 -13.81 5.46
C PHE A 104 -8.73 -12.54 6.23
N ALA A 105 -9.22 -11.51 5.53
CA ALA A 105 -9.61 -10.24 6.16
C ALA A 105 -10.70 -10.45 7.22
N GLN A 106 -11.65 -11.33 6.93
CA GLN A 106 -12.74 -11.70 7.82
C GLN A 106 -12.21 -12.40 9.07
N ARG A 107 -11.36 -13.42 8.91
CA ARG A 107 -10.72 -14.11 10.05
C ARG A 107 -9.94 -13.13 10.92
N PHE A 108 -9.13 -12.27 10.31
CA PHE A 108 -8.33 -11.28 11.04
C PHE A 108 -9.21 -10.29 11.82
N ALA A 109 -10.28 -9.78 11.20
CA ALA A 109 -11.24 -8.90 11.87
C ALA A 109 -11.95 -9.60 13.05
N LEU A 110 -12.32 -10.88 12.92
CA LEU A 110 -12.92 -11.64 14.01
C LEU A 110 -11.96 -11.82 15.17
N THR A 111 -10.70 -12.20 14.90
CA THR A 111 -9.66 -12.29 15.95
C THR A 111 -9.47 -10.95 16.65
N LEU A 112 -9.39 -9.85 15.89
CA LEU A 112 -9.23 -8.52 16.47
C LEU A 112 -10.44 -8.11 17.34
N ARG A 113 -11.66 -8.49 16.95
CA ARG A 113 -12.86 -8.25 17.78
C ARG A 113 -12.88 -9.14 19.03
N GLU A 114 -12.38 -10.36 18.94
CA GLU A 114 -12.25 -11.26 20.08
C GLU A 114 -11.24 -10.72 21.11
N GLU A 115 -10.11 -10.20 20.64
CA GLU A 115 -9.10 -9.51 21.48
C GLU A 115 -9.67 -8.29 22.22
N HIS A 116 -10.74 -7.69 21.71
CA HIS A 116 -11.44 -6.55 22.29
C HIS A 116 -12.89 -6.87 22.69
N ALA A 117 -13.20 -8.13 22.98
CA ALA A 117 -14.57 -8.57 23.22
C ALA A 117 -15.23 -7.86 24.41
N ASP A 118 -14.46 -7.48 25.44
CA ASP A 118 -14.95 -6.75 26.61
C ASP A 118 -15.36 -5.30 26.31
N ALA A 119 -14.97 -4.78 25.14
CA ALA A 119 -15.31 -3.47 24.63
C ALA A 119 -16.41 -3.52 23.55
N ILE A 120 -17.02 -4.68 23.28
CA ILE A 120 -18.05 -4.84 22.23
C ILE A 120 -19.34 -5.41 22.84
N SER A 121 -20.47 -4.80 22.51
CA SER A 121 -21.80 -5.32 22.85
C SER A 121 -22.81 -4.97 21.77
N ASN A 122 -23.62 -5.94 21.34
CA ASN A 122 -24.71 -5.75 20.38
C ASN A 122 -24.32 -5.01 19.08
N GLY A 123 -23.12 -5.26 18.55
CA GLY A 123 -22.62 -4.59 17.35
C GLY A 123 -22.11 -3.17 17.57
N HIS A 124 -21.93 -2.74 18.82
CA HIS A 124 -21.38 -1.44 19.17
C HIS A 124 -20.18 -1.55 20.10
N THR A 125 -19.26 -0.58 20.04
CA THR A 125 -18.22 -0.46 21.07
C THR A 125 -18.79 0.16 22.35
N THR A 126 -18.46 -0.39 23.51
CA THR A 126 -18.87 0.11 24.83
C THR A 126 -17.78 0.93 25.52
N LYS A 127 -16.53 0.79 25.04
CA LYS A 127 -15.34 1.50 25.50
C LYS A 127 -14.52 1.95 24.30
N ASP A 128 -13.55 2.83 24.55
CA ASP A 128 -12.54 3.15 23.56
C ASP A 128 -11.75 1.89 23.18
N VAL A 129 -11.47 1.72 21.88
CA VAL A 129 -10.69 0.62 21.35
C VAL A 129 -9.40 1.18 20.75
N VAL A 130 -8.26 0.67 21.22
CA VAL A 130 -6.93 1.12 20.79
C VAL A 130 -6.33 0.13 19.81
N LEU A 131 -6.03 0.59 18.61
CA LEU A 131 -5.49 -0.18 17.49
C LEU A 131 -4.18 0.44 17.00
N LYS A 132 -3.36 -0.34 16.29
CA LYS A 132 -2.01 0.08 15.88
C LYS A 132 -1.98 0.83 14.55
N SER A 133 -3.01 0.69 13.72
CA SER A 133 -3.00 1.25 12.37
C SER A 133 -4.39 1.43 11.77
N ALA A 134 -4.46 2.26 10.72
CA ALA A 134 -5.68 2.43 9.92
C ALA A 134 -6.14 1.11 9.28
N ASN A 135 -5.21 0.17 9.00
CA ASN A 135 -5.57 -1.14 8.49
C ASN A 135 -6.36 -1.95 9.53
N GLU A 136 -5.90 -1.97 10.78
CA GLU A 136 -6.64 -2.62 11.88
C GLU A 136 -7.98 -1.95 12.13
N VAL A 137 -8.05 -0.61 12.09
CA VAL A 137 -9.32 0.13 12.20
C VAL A 137 -10.34 -0.35 11.15
N GLY A 138 -9.93 -0.50 9.89
CA GLY A 138 -10.82 -0.96 8.82
C GLY A 138 -11.27 -2.41 8.98
N HIS A 139 -10.38 -3.29 9.43
CA HIS A 139 -10.75 -4.68 9.74
C HIS A 139 -11.72 -4.74 10.91
N PHE A 140 -11.41 -4.04 12.01
CA PHE A 140 -12.24 -4.00 13.21
C PHE A 140 -13.65 -3.50 12.93
N LEU A 141 -13.78 -2.38 12.20
CA LEU A 141 -15.07 -1.73 11.95
C LEU A 141 -15.90 -2.45 10.88
N TYR A 142 -15.30 -2.83 9.75
CA TYR A 142 -16.04 -3.24 8.55
C TYR A 142 -15.37 -4.34 7.71
N PHE A 143 -14.57 -5.21 8.33
CA PHE A 143 -13.94 -6.36 7.66
C PHE A 143 -13.05 -5.99 6.45
N ALA A 144 -12.46 -4.79 6.47
CA ALA A 144 -11.67 -4.23 5.38
C ALA A 144 -12.47 -4.09 4.05
N GLY A 145 -11.89 -4.49 2.92
CA GLY A 145 -12.52 -4.35 1.60
C GLY A 145 -12.46 -2.94 0.97
N THR A 146 -11.96 -1.95 1.71
CA THR A 146 -11.67 -0.60 1.18
C THR A 146 -10.40 -0.04 1.82
N ASN A 147 -9.87 1.06 1.26
CA ASN A 147 -8.72 1.74 1.82
C ASN A 147 -9.15 2.65 2.98
N THR A 148 -8.90 2.23 4.22
CA THR A 148 -9.29 2.97 5.43
C THR A 148 -8.74 4.39 5.47
N TRP A 149 -7.57 4.65 4.87
CA TRP A 149 -7.00 6.00 4.82
C TRP A 149 -7.88 6.99 4.03
N LEU A 150 -8.71 6.50 3.10
CA LEU A 150 -9.69 7.29 2.36
C LEU A 150 -11.04 7.40 3.07
N GLN A 151 -11.34 6.47 4.00
CA GLN A 151 -12.60 6.48 4.74
C GLN A 151 -12.54 7.38 5.98
N LEU A 152 -11.36 7.54 6.58
CA LEU A 152 -11.12 8.46 7.69
C LEU A 152 -11.16 9.90 7.19
N LYS A 153 -12.24 10.63 7.48
CA LYS A 153 -12.42 12.02 7.04
C LYS A 153 -12.46 12.98 8.22
N ASP A 154 -11.78 14.11 8.13
CA ASP A 154 -11.91 15.17 9.14
C ASP A 154 -13.27 15.89 9.04
N ALA A 155 -13.50 16.86 9.93
CA ALA A 155 -14.72 17.67 9.92
C ALA A 155 -14.91 18.49 8.62
N GLN A 156 -13.85 18.71 7.84
CA GLN A 156 -13.88 19.40 6.56
C GLN A 156 -14.04 18.42 5.38
N GLY A 157 -14.15 17.12 5.65
CA GLY A 157 -14.30 16.07 4.65
C GLY A 157 -12.98 15.64 3.99
N ARG A 158 -11.84 16.17 4.42
CA ARG A 158 -10.51 15.78 3.89
C ARG A 158 -10.14 14.43 4.47
N THR A 159 -9.61 13.56 3.62
CA THR A 159 -9.22 12.21 4.02
C THR A 159 -7.88 12.22 4.76
N LEU A 160 -7.69 11.27 5.67
CA LEU A 160 -6.40 11.07 6.31
C LEU A 160 -5.30 10.81 5.28
N ASN A 161 -5.62 10.08 4.20
CA ASN A 161 -4.71 9.88 3.06
C ASN A 161 -4.20 11.20 2.47
N GLU A 162 -5.05 12.21 2.29
CA GLU A 162 -4.65 13.49 1.69
C GLU A 162 -3.69 14.28 2.58
N ILE A 163 -3.96 14.33 3.89
CA ILE A 163 -3.23 15.21 4.80
C ILE A 163 -1.97 14.59 5.40
N SER A 164 -1.87 13.25 5.41
CA SER A 164 -0.78 12.50 6.06
C SER A 164 0.31 11.99 5.11
N ARG A 165 0.16 12.18 3.80
CA ARG A 165 1.21 11.81 2.83
C ARG A 165 2.48 12.60 3.10
N ALA A 166 3.60 11.88 3.14
CA ALA A 166 4.96 12.40 3.29
C ALA A 166 5.59 12.71 1.92
#